data_AF-A0A349KX91-F1
#
_entry.id   AF-A0A349KX91-F1
#
_cell.length_a   1.000
_cell.length_b   1.000
_cell.length_c   1.000
_cell.angle_alpha   90.00
_cell.angle_beta   90.00
_cell.angle_gamma   90.00
#
_symmetry.space_group_name_H-M   'P 1'
#
loop_
_entity.id
_entity.type
_entity.pdbx_description
1 polymer ?
#
loop_
_entity_poly.entity_id
_entity_poly.type
_entity_poly.pdbx_seq_one_letter_code
_entity_poly.pdbx_strand_id
1 'polypeptide(L)'
;MQKKSPGAASATFAKPAKATKAAKAATLHPDPAWRGRLLMAAFALLLLWPALVVSEFKPSILFDRQSLTATGNFLAAFVPPAHDPEFLRMLLRETWQTVAIATAGLSLALLGAIPATILVTERLSISLLGTGRMRTPAMLLRQSVRWLLVLLRSVPELVWALLLVRIVGLGPTAGVLAIALTYCGMLGKVYAEILESSDAHASATLLGNGASRLGALFYGALPESASELLS
;
A
#
# COMPACT_ATOMS: atom_id res chain seq x y z
N MET A 1 27.25 97.17 -4.29
CA MET A 1 28.53 97.34 -3.60
C MET A 1 29.03 95.96 -3.16
N GLN A 2 30.00 95.38 -3.88
CA GLN A 2 31.33 94.98 -3.39
C GLN A 2 31.33 94.33 -1.98
N LYS A 3 31.85 93.12 -1.75
CA LYS A 3 33.26 92.75 -2.01
C LYS A 3 33.50 91.23 -1.76
N LYS A 4 34.37 90.63 -2.59
CA LYS A 4 35.37 89.56 -2.32
C LYS A 4 34.95 88.10 -1.99
N SER A 5 35.22 87.20 -2.94
CA SER A 5 36.02 85.95 -2.73
C SER A 5 37.50 86.32 -2.45
N PRO A 6 38.44 85.45 -1.99
CA PRO A 6 38.46 83.97 -2.00
C PRO A 6 39.07 83.32 -0.72
N GLY A 7 39.21 81.98 -0.67
CA GLY A 7 40.16 81.35 0.25
C GLY A 7 39.87 79.90 0.61
N ALA A 8 40.45 78.96 -0.14
CA ALA A 8 40.53 77.55 0.19
C ALA A 8 41.42 77.31 1.43
N ALA A 9 41.04 76.37 2.30
CA ALA A 9 41.99 75.58 3.10
C ALA A 9 41.32 74.34 3.71
N SER A 10 41.81 73.19 3.28
CA SER A 10 41.97 71.94 4.04
C SER A 10 40.74 71.37 4.77
N ALA A 11 40.03 70.48 4.06
CA ALA A 11 39.30 69.39 4.69
C ALA A 11 40.31 68.47 5.41
N THR A 12 40.34 68.52 6.74
CA THR A 12 41.01 67.52 7.57
C THR A 12 40.01 66.97 8.56
N PHE A 13 39.68 65.70 8.33
CA PHE A 13 39.06 64.71 9.21
C PHE A 13 38.73 65.18 10.64
N ALA A 14 37.44 65.43 10.88
CA ALA A 14 36.84 65.29 12.20
C ALA A 14 35.53 64.50 12.06
N LYS A 15 35.57 63.25 12.51
CA LYS A 15 34.49 62.26 12.54
C LYS A 15 33.29 62.82 13.34
N PRO A 16 32.10 63.07 12.75
CA PRO A 16 30.92 63.31 13.55
C PRO A 16 30.39 61.96 14.04
N ALA A 17 30.67 61.68 15.32
CA ALA A 17 29.95 60.69 16.08
C ALA A 17 28.44 61.05 16.12
N LYS A 18 27.61 60.01 16.15
CA LYS A 18 26.16 60.02 16.46
C LYS A 18 25.21 60.34 15.29
N ALA A 19 25.19 59.48 14.28
CA ALA A 19 24.01 59.35 13.42
C ALA A 19 23.85 57.91 12.94
N THR A 20 23.44 57.01 13.85
CA THR A 20 22.71 55.73 13.58
C THR A 20 22.70 54.87 14.84
N LYS A 21 21.97 55.33 15.87
CA LYS A 21 21.50 54.45 16.97
C LYS A 21 19.97 54.33 16.96
N ALA A 22 19.38 54.50 15.79
CA ALA A 22 17.96 54.40 15.53
C ALA A 22 17.73 53.58 14.25
N ALA A 23 18.03 52.28 14.30
CA ALA A 23 17.44 51.25 13.43
C ALA A 23 17.97 49.88 13.86
N LYS A 24 17.06 48.91 14.04
CA LYS A 24 17.29 47.51 14.42
C LYS A 24 17.71 47.25 15.88
N ALA A 25 16.93 47.74 16.83
CA ALA A 25 16.55 46.85 17.91
C ALA A 25 15.48 45.92 17.33
N ALA A 26 15.90 44.80 16.74
CA ALA A 26 14.97 43.74 16.40
C ALA A 26 14.36 43.26 17.72
N THR A 27 13.16 43.73 18.03
CA THR A 27 12.37 43.17 19.12
C THR A 27 12.18 41.70 18.77
N LEU A 28 12.95 40.82 19.41
CA LEU A 28 12.73 39.38 19.37
C LEU A 28 11.32 39.19 19.92
N HIS A 29 10.34 39.01 19.03
CA HIS A 29 9.00 38.65 19.44
C HIS A 29 9.10 37.23 19.99
N PRO A 30 8.93 36.99 21.30
CA PRO A 30 8.95 35.64 21.83
C PRO A 30 7.82 34.89 21.17
N ASP A 31 8.17 33.80 20.51
CA ASP A 31 7.24 33.01 19.72
C ASP A 31 6.14 32.45 20.65
N PRO A 32 4.87 32.83 20.46
CA PRO A 32 3.80 32.51 21.41
C PRO A 32 3.53 31.00 21.51
N ALA A 33 3.94 30.22 20.52
CA ALA A 33 3.79 28.77 20.49
C ALA A 33 5.04 28.00 21.01
N TRP A 34 6.07 28.70 21.51
CA TRP A 34 7.31 28.09 22.01
C TRP A 34 7.06 27.04 23.10
N ARG A 35 6.20 27.37 24.08
CA ARG A 35 5.85 26.45 25.17
C ARG A 35 5.11 25.22 24.66
N GLY A 36 4.21 25.39 23.68
CA GLY A 36 3.49 24.29 23.04
C GLY A 36 4.43 23.35 22.29
N ARG A 37 5.37 23.91 21.52
CA ARG A 37 6.38 23.10 20.80
C ARG A 37 7.35 22.38 21.73
N LEU A 38 7.76 22.99 22.83
CA LEU A 38 8.57 22.32 23.86
C LEU A 38 7.81 21.18 24.54
N LEU A 39 6.54 21.40 24.89
CA LEU A 39 5.70 20.37 25.48
C LEU A 39 5.45 19.21 24.50
N MET A 40 5.18 19.51 23.22
CA MET A 40 5.05 18.50 22.17
C MET A 40 6.36 17.76 21.94
N ALA A 41 7.50 18.45 21.92
CA ALA A 41 8.82 17.82 21.79
C ALA A 41 9.14 16.94 23.00
N ALA A 42 8.84 17.39 24.22
CA ALA A 42 9.04 16.61 25.44
C ALA A 42 8.12 15.37 25.48
N PHE A 43 6.87 15.51 25.06
CA PHE A 43 5.93 14.40 24.95
C PHE A 43 6.36 13.40 23.88
N ALA A 44 6.77 13.89 22.70
CA ALA A 44 7.33 13.05 21.64
C ALA A 44 8.60 12.34 22.12
N LEU A 45 9.49 13.01 22.85
CA LEU A 45 10.70 12.40 23.41
C LEU A 45 10.34 11.34 24.45
N LEU A 46 9.39 11.62 25.35
CA LEU A 46 8.89 10.70 26.37
C LEU A 46 8.27 9.44 25.75
N LEU A 47 7.59 9.57 24.61
CA LEU A 47 6.96 8.45 23.92
C LEU A 47 7.95 7.67 23.05
N LEU A 48 8.82 8.37 22.31
CA LEU A 48 9.76 7.78 21.35
C LEU A 48 10.98 7.17 22.02
N TRP A 49 11.46 7.73 23.13
CA TRP A 49 12.63 7.20 23.84
C TRP A 49 12.45 5.76 24.34
N PRO A 50 11.39 5.40 25.09
CA PRO A 50 11.16 4.01 25.48
C PRO A 50 10.89 3.11 24.28
N ALA A 51 10.24 3.61 23.22
CA ALA A 51 10.05 2.86 21.99
C ALA A 51 11.38 2.51 21.30
N LEU A 52 12.35 3.43 21.29
CA LEU A 52 13.70 3.19 20.76
C LEU A 52 14.47 2.17 21.59
N VAL A 53 14.33 2.21 22.92
CA VAL A 53 14.97 1.25 23.83
C VAL A 53 14.37 -0.15 23.68
N VAL A 54 13.04 -0.26 23.61
CA VAL A 54 12.34 -1.55 23.38
C VAL A 54 12.67 -2.13 22.01
N SER A 55 12.85 -1.28 21.00
CA SER A 55 13.23 -1.70 19.65
C SER A 55 14.72 -2.05 19.52
N GLU A 56 15.51 -1.94 20.60
CA GLU A 56 16.98 -2.11 20.63
C GLU A 56 17.72 -1.33 19.52
N PHE A 57 17.10 -0.27 19.00
CA PHE A 57 17.60 0.45 17.85
C PHE A 57 18.74 1.36 18.30
N LYS A 58 19.98 0.88 18.16
CA LYS A 58 21.21 1.59 18.51
C LYS A 58 21.80 2.25 17.25
N PRO A 59 21.57 3.55 17.01
CA PRO A 59 22.05 4.23 15.79
C PRO A 59 23.58 4.28 15.72
N SER A 60 24.26 4.16 16.86
CA SER A 60 25.72 4.14 16.96
C SER A 60 26.36 2.95 16.26
N ILE A 61 25.66 1.82 16.11
CA ILE A 61 26.18 0.63 15.43
C ILE A 61 26.30 0.88 13.92
N LEU A 62 25.43 1.71 13.33
CA LEU A 62 25.53 2.06 11.90
C LEU A 62 26.82 2.83 11.57
N PHE A 63 27.37 3.57 12.53
CA PHE A 63 28.61 4.34 12.37
C PHE A 63 29.84 3.60 12.91
N ASP A 64 29.67 2.38 13.41
CA ASP A 64 30.79 1.57 13.81
C ASP A 64 31.61 1.14 12.58
N ARG A 65 32.94 1.23 12.68
CA ARG A 65 33.83 0.92 11.55
C ARG A 65 33.66 -0.53 11.11
N GLN A 66 33.43 -1.43 12.06
CA GLN A 66 33.20 -2.85 11.78
C GLN A 66 31.93 -3.07 10.95
N SER A 67 30.82 -2.43 11.30
CA SER A 67 29.56 -2.51 10.56
C SER A 67 29.69 -1.91 9.16
N LEU A 68 30.34 -0.75 9.02
CA LEU A 68 30.57 -0.14 7.71
C LEU A 68 31.45 -1.00 6.80
N THR A 69 32.50 -1.63 7.32
CA THR A 69 33.33 -2.57 6.55
C THR A 69 32.56 -3.85 6.18
N ALA A 70 31.75 -4.40 7.09
CA ALA A 70 30.92 -5.57 6.80
C ALA A 70 29.89 -5.27 5.71
N THR A 71 29.19 -4.13 5.79
CA THR A 71 28.26 -3.67 4.74
C THR A 71 29.00 -3.42 3.42
N GLY A 72 30.17 -2.79 3.45
CA GLY A 72 30.99 -2.57 2.27
C GLY A 72 31.42 -3.87 1.58
N ASN A 73 31.88 -4.87 2.36
CA ASN A 73 32.26 -6.18 1.84
C ASN A 73 31.06 -6.95 1.27
N PHE A 74 29.91 -6.88 1.94
CA PHE A 74 28.67 -7.49 1.45
C PHE A 74 28.20 -6.84 0.14
N LEU A 75 28.22 -5.51 0.05
CA LEU A 75 27.89 -4.78 -1.17
C LEU A 75 28.89 -5.06 -2.30
N ALA A 76 30.19 -5.11 -1.99
CA ALA A 76 31.22 -5.47 -2.95
C ALA A 76 31.05 -6.91 -3.45
N ALA A 77 30.50 -7.82 -2.66
CA ALA A 77 30.22 -9.19 -3.09
C ALA A 77 29.13 -9.29 -4.19
N PHE A 78 28.34 -8.23 -4.41
CA PHE A 78 27.41 -8.17 -5.56
C PHE A 78 28.10 -7.73 -6.87
N VAL A 79 29.36 -7.30 -6.83
CA VAL A 79 30.11 -6.74 -7.97
C VAL A 79 31.49 -7.41 -8.06
N PRO A 80 31.75 -8.33 -9.02
CA PRO A 80 30.98 -8.64 -10.22
C PRO A 80 29.88 -9.70 -10.00
N PRO A 81 28.75 -9.63 -10.73
CA PRO A 81 27.73 -10.67 -10.67
C PRO A 81 28.33 -12.02 -11.07
N ALA A 82 27.90 -13.09 -10.39
CA ALA A 82 28.33 -14.44 -10.70
C ALA A 82 27.85 -14.84 -12.10
N HIS A 83 28.78 -15.10 -13.01
CA HIS A 83 28.51 -15.52 -14.39
C HIS A 83 28.62 -17.04 -14.59
N ASP A 84 28.70 -17.80 -13.49
CA ASP A 84 28.83 -19.26 -13.55
C ASP A 84 27.59 -19.88 -14.23
N PRO A 85 27.76 -20.65 -15.32
CA PRO A 85 26.63 -21.18 -16.08
C PRO A 85 25.66 -22.04 -15.26
N GLU A 86 26.17 -22.75 -14.25
CA GLU A 86 25.35 -23.54 -13.32
C GLU A 86 24.48 -22.63 -12.44
N PHE A 87 25.06 -21.55 -11.93
CA PHE A 87 24.34 -20.55 -11.14
C PHE A 87 23.25 -19.87 -11.95
N LEU A 88 23.53 -19.45 -13.20
CA LEU A 88 22.51 -18.83 -14.06
C LEU A 88 21.34 -19.78 -14.36
N ARG A 89 21.61 -21.07 -14.60
CA ARG A 89 20.56 -22.07 -14.81
C ARG A 89 19.71 -22.28 -13.55
N MET A 90 20.34 -22.35 -12.38
CA MET A 90 19.63 -22.41 -11.10
C MET A 90 18.76 -21.17 -10.91
N LEU A 91 19.30 -19.97 -11.12
CA LEU A 91 18.58 -18.71 -10.97
C LEU A 91 17.37 -18.63 -11.91
N LEU A 92 17.54 -19.00 -13.18
CA LEU A 92 16.43 -19.06 -14.15
C LEU A 92 15.36 -20.06 -13.71
N ARG A 93 15.76 -21.24 -13.22
CA ARG A 93 14.82 -22.25 -12.72
C ARG A 93 14.01 -21.74 -11.53
N GLU A 94 14.65 -21.15 -10.53
CA GLU A 94 13.97 -20.65 -9.33
C GLU A 94 13.12 -19.41 -9.62
N THR A 95 13.57 -18.55 -10.54
CA THR A 95 12.76 -17.43 -11.04
C THR A 95 11.51 -17.95 -11.74
N TRP A 96 11.67 -18.95 -12.61
CA TRP A 96 10.53 -19.58 -13.29
C TRP A 96 9.59 -20.29 -12.32
N GLN A 97 10.13 -20.93 -11.29
CA GLN A 97 9.34 -21.56 -10.24
C GLN A 97 8.49 -20.53 -9.48
N THR A 98 9.03 -19.33 -9.22
CA THR A 98 8.26 -18.23 -8.60
C THR A 98 7.10 -17.79 -9.48
N VAL A 99 7.34 -17.59 -10.78
CA VAL A 99 6.29 -17.27 -11.76
C VAL A 99 5.23 -18.37 -11.82
N ALA A 100 5.66 -19.63 -11.84
CA ALA A 100 4.77 -20.79 -11.87
C ALA A 100 3.89 -20.88 -10.62
N ILE A 101 4.47 -20.66 -9.42
CA ILE A 101 3.73 -20.63 -8.15
C ILE A 101 2.67 -19.51 -8.17
N ALA A 102 3.07 -18.29 -8.52
CA ALA A 102 2.16 -17.15 -8.57
C ALA A 102 1.03 -17.37 -9.58
N THR A 103 1.37 -17.84 -10.79
CA THR A 103 0.38 -18.09 -11.86
C THR A 103 -0.59 -19.20 -11.47
N ALA A 104 -0.10 -20.31 -10.90
CA ALA A 104 -0.96 -21.41 -10.45
C ALA A 104 -1.86 -20.98 -9.28
N GLY A 105 -1.29 -20.28 -8.30
CA GLY A 105 -2.02 -19.78 -7.14
C GLY A 105 -3.13 -18.81 -7.54
N LEU A 106 -2.82 -17.86 -8.44
CA LEU A 106 -3.79 -16.89 -8.95
C LEU A 106 -4.87 -17.56 -9.83
N SER A 107 -4.50 -18.54 -10.66
CA SER A 107 -5.46 -19.30 -11.47
C SER A 107 -6.48 -20.04 -10.59
N LEU A 108 -6.02 -20.68 -9.52
CA LEU A 108 -6.89 -21.33 -8.54
C LEU A 108 -7.71 -20.32 -7.74
N ALA A 109 -7.13 -19.17 -7.39
CA ALA A 109 -7.85 -18.09 -6.73
C ALA A 109 -9.03 -17.60 -7.58
N LEU A 110 -8.80 -17.35 -8.87
CA LEU A 110 -9.83 -16.92 -9.82
C LEU A 110 -10.92 -17.99 -10.00
N LEU A 111 -10.52 -19.26 -10.06
CA LEU A 111 -11.47 -20.39 -10.15
C LEU A 111 -12.44 -20.41 -8.96
N GLY A 112 -12.00 -20.04 -7.76
CA GLY A 112 -12.87 -19.87 -6.59
C GLY A 112 -13.58 -18.50 -6.52
N ALA A 113 -12.90 -17.42 -6.91
CA ALA A 113 -13.39 -16.05 -6.80
C ALA A 113 -14.53 -15.75 -7.78
N ILE A 114 -14.47 -16.24 -9.02
CA ILE A 114 -15.52 -16.04 -10.03
C ILE A 114 -16.88 -16.60 -9.57
N PRO A 115 -17.02 -17.88 -9.16
CA PRO A 115 -18.29 -18.39 -8.67
C PRO A 115 -18.72 -17.71 -7.37
N ALA A 116 -17.78 -17.38 -6.47
CA ALA A 116 -18.08 -16.64 -5.25
C ALA A 116 -18.66 -15.24 -5.56
N THR A 117 -18.08 -14.53 -6.53
CA THR A 117 -18.55 -13.23 -7.02
C THR A 117 -19.97 -13.33 -7.53
N ILE A 118 -20.25 -14.26 -8.44
CA ILE A 118 -21.59 -14.49 -8.99
C ILE A 118 -22.59 -14.78 -7.85
N LEU A 119 -22.19 -15.55 -6.85
CA LEU A 119 -23.03 -15.92 -5.72
C LEU A 119 -23.33 -14.74 -4.78
N VAL A 120 -22.34 -13.87 -4.53
CA VAL A 120 -22.47 -12.71 -3.63
C VAL A 120 -23.18 -11.53 -4.28
N THR A 121 -22.94 -11.26 -5.57
CA THR A 121 -23.50 -10.11 -6.29
C THR A 121 -25.02 -10.18 -6.38
N GLU A 122 -25.72 -9.20 -5.80
CA GLU A 122 -27.20 -9.16 -5.79
C GLU A 122 -27.80 -8.96 -7.18
N ARG A 123 -27.15 -8.15 -8.02
CA ARG A 123 -27.60 -7.83 -9.38
C ARG A 123 -27.73 -9.06 -10.30
N LEU A 124 -26.91 -10.09 -10.08
CA LEU A 124 -26.95 -11.35 -10.83
C LEU A 124 -27.90 -12.40 -10.22
N SER A 125 -28.70 -12.03 -9.20
CA SER A 125 -29.65 -12.95 -8.59
C SER A 125 -30.97 -13.04 -9.35
N ILE A 126 -31.29 -14.25 -9.82
CA ILE A 126 -32.64 -14.59 -10.28
C ILE A 126 -33.67 -14.51 -9.13
N SER A 127 -33.23 -14.57 -7.86
CA SER A 127 -34.12 -14.43 -6.69
C SER A 127 -34.81 -13.07 -6.59
N LEU A 128 -34.35 -12.03 -7.30
CA LEU A 128 -35.07 -10.76 -7.42
C LEU A 128 -36.30 -10.85 -8.35
N LEU A 129 -36.30 -11.80 -9.29
CA LEU A 129 -37.39 -12.02 -10.25
C LEU A 129 -38.45 -13.01 -9.72
N GLY A 130 -38.13 -13.76 -8.65
CA GLY A 130 -39.00 -14.80 -8.06
C GLY A 130 -39.76 -14.35 -6.82
N THR A 131 -41.01 -14.81 -6.68
CA THR A 131 -41.94 -14.57 -5.58
C THR A 131 -41.33 -14.88 -4.19
N GLY A 132 -40.97 -13.82 -3.44
CA GLY A 132 -40.89 -13.67 -1.97
C GLY A 132 -40.22 -14.73 -1.08
N ARG A 133 -40.56 -16.01 -1.24
CA ARG A 133 -40.17 -17.14 -0.36
C ARG A 133 -38.70 -17.55 -0.47
N MET A 134 -38.09 -17.37 -1.64
CA MET A 134 -36.68 -17.73 -1.88
C MET A 134 -35.69 -16.61 -1.51
N ARG A 135 -36.19 -15.42 -1.17
CA ARG A 135 -35.36 -14.24 -0.92
C ARG A 135 -34.56 -14.34 0.39
N THR A 136 -35.18 -14.84 1.47
CA THR A 136 -34.53 -15.00 2.77
C THR A 136 -33.40 -16.05 2.77
N PRO A 137 -33.57 -17.29 2.27
CA PRO A 137 -32.46 -18.24 2.22
C PRO A 137 -31.34 -17.79 1.28
N ALA A 138 -31.67 -17.13 0.16
CA ALA A 138 -30.67 -16.58 -0.74
C ALA A 138 -29.86 -15.45 -0.07
N MET A 139 -30.50 -14.58 0.70
CA MET A 139 -29.83 -13.51 1.45
C MET A 139 -28.91 -14.08 2.54
N LEU A 140 -29.35 -15.10 3.28
CA LEU A 140 -28.53 -15.79 4.27
C LEU A 140 -27.30 -16.45 3.63
N LEU A 141 -27.47 -17.14 2.50
CA LEU A 141 -26.36 -17.77 1.79
C LEU A 141 -25.33 -16.73 1.32
N ARG A 142 -25.79 -15.62 0.73
CA ARG A 142 -24.93 -14.50 0.31
C ARG A 142 -24.13 -13.93 1.47
N GLN A 143 -24.80 -13.69 2.59
CA GLN A 143 -24.15 -13.13 3.77
C GLN A 143 -23.11 -14.10 4.32
N SER A 144 -23.41 -15.40 4.39
CA SER A 144 -22.46 -16.43 4.83
C SER A 144 -21.22 -16.50 3.93
N VAL A 145 -21.41 -16.43 2.60
CA VAL A 145 -20.28 -16.42 1.66
C VAL A 145 -19.48 -15.12 1.78
N ARG A 146 -20.12 -13.97 1.96
CA ARG A 146 -19.44 -12.70 2.19
C ARG A 146 -18.60 -12.74 3.48
N TRP A 147 -19.13 -13.32 4.55
CA TRP A 147 -18.36 -13.56 5.78
C TRP A 147 -17.17 -14.49 5.55
N LEU A 148 -17.36 -15.59 4.81
CA LEU A 148 -16.26 -16.50 4.47
C LEU A 148 -15.15 -15.80 3.69
N LEU A 149 -15.49 -14.98 2.68
CA LEU A 149 -14.51 -14.21 1.91
C LEU A 149 -13.75 -13.21 2.79
N VAL A 150 -14.44 -12.54 3.72
CA VAL A 150 -13.81 -11.65 4.70
C VAL A 150 -12.85 -12.42 5.61
N LEU A 151 -13.24 -13.60 6.09
CA LEU A 151 -12.38 -14.44 6.93
C LEU A 151 -11.12 -14.90 6.17
N LEU A 152 -11.28 -15.41 4.96
CA LEU A 152 -10.17 -15.85 4.10
C LEU A 152 -9.14 -14.72 3.88
N ARG A 153 -9.62 -13.49 3.70
CA ARG A 153 -8.78 -12.29 3.53
C ARG A 153 -8.16 -11.77 4.84
N SER A 154 -8.83 -11.97 5.97
CA SER A 154 -8.38 -11.41 7.26
C SER A 154 -7.21 -12.17 7.86
N VAL A 155 -7.07 -13.46 7.53
CA VAL A 155 -5.95 -14.29 7.98
C VAL A 155 -4.71 -13.98 7.14
N PRO A 156 -3.55 -13.69 7.77
CA PRO A 156 -2.31 -13.46 7.04
C PRO A 156 -1.92 -14.69 6.20
N GLU A 157 -1.44 -14.45 4.98
CA GLU A 157 -1.06 -15.51 4.03
C GLU A 157 -0.04 -16.50 4.63
N LEU A 158 0.90 -16.01 5.45
CA LEU A 158 1.88 -16.84 6.15
C LEU A 158 1.23 -17.89 7.06
N VAL A 159 0.10 -17.56 7.70
CA VAL A 159 -0.61 -18.51 8.57
C VAL A 159 -1.18 -19.66 7.72
N TRP A 160 -1.76 -19.34 6.55
CA TRP A 160 -2.22 -20.36 5.61
C TRP A 160 -1.07 -21.21 5.09
N ALA A 161 0.06 -20.60 4.74
CA ALA A 161 1.25 -21.32 4.29
C ALA A 161 1.74 -22.32 5.35
N LEU A 162 1.89 -21.88 6.61
CA LEU A 162 2.33 -22.76 7.70
C LEU A 162 1.36 -23.92 7.95
N LEU A 163 0.05 -23.65 7.91
CA LEU A 163 -0.99 -24.67 8.06
C LEU A 163 -0.94 -25.69 6.91
N LEU A 164 -0.83 -25.21 5.66
CA LEU A 164 -0.80 -26.06 4.48
C LEU A 164 0.50 -26.86 4.37
N VAL A 165 1.63 -26.31 4.82
CA VAL A 165 2.89 -27.06 4.97
C VAL A 165 2.72 -28.24 5.92
N ARG A 166 1.92 -28.08 6.99
CA ARG A 166 1.65 -29.19 7.92
C ARG A 166 0.79 -30.28 7.28
N ILE A 167 -0.10 -29.93 6.35
CA ILE A 167 -1.04 -30.87 5.70
C ILE A 167 -0.41 -31.55 4.49
N VAL A 168 0.18 -30.77 3.58
CA VAL A 168 0.68 -31.21 2.26
C VAL A 168 2.18 -31.46 2.28
N GLY A 169 2.90 -30.90 3.25
CA GLY A 169 4.36 -30.96 3.36
C GLY A 169 5.06 -29.68 2.87
N LEU A 170 6.38 -29.65 3.07
CA LEU A 170 7.22 -28.56 2.57
C LEU A 170 7.32 -28.62 1.04
N GLY A 171 6.99 -27.52 0.37
CA GLY A 171 7.18 -27.40 -1.07
C GLY A 171 6.34 -26.30 -1.72
N PRO A 172 6.50 -26.11 -3.05
CA PRO A 172 5.78 -25.09 -3.83
C PRO A 172 4.27 -25.17 -3.72
N THR A 173 3.73 -26.39 -3.62
CA THR A 173 2.28 -26.64 -3.56
C THR A 173 1.61 -25.96 -2.36
N ALA A 174 2.28 -25.92 -1.19
CA ALA A 174 1.75 -25.24 -0.02
C ALA A 174 1.64 -23.72 -0.25
N GLY A 175 2.64 -23.12 -0.92
CA GLY A 175 2.60 -21.72 -1.33
C GLY A 175 1.49 -21.43 -2.33
N VAL A 176 1.35 -22.27 -3.36
CA VAL A 176 0.27 -22.16 -4.37
C VAL A 176 -1.11 -22.15 -3.71
N LEU A 177 -1.37 -23.07 -2.77
CA LEU A 177 -2.65 -23.16 -2.07
C LEU A 177 -2.88 -22.00 -1.09
N ALA A 178 -1.83 -21.52 -0.42
CA ALA A 178 -1.92 -20.38 0.49
C ALA A 178 -2.29 -19.09 -0.25
N ILE A 179 -1.63 -18.85 -1.40
CA ILE A 179 -1.97 -17.78 -2.34
C ILE A 179 -3.41 -17.98 -2.81
N ALA A 180 -3.76 -19.18 -3.31
CA ALA A 180 -5.09 -19.44 -3.84
C ALA A 180 -6.21 -19.10 -2.86
N LEU A 181 -6.10 -19.51 -1.58
CA LEU A 181 -7.10 -19.25 -0.56
C LEU A 181 -7.22 -17.76 -0.22
N THR A 182 -6.10 -17.10 0.01
CA THR A 182 -6.07 -15.68 0.44
C THR A 182 -6.57 -14.77 -0.67
N TYR A 183 -6.07 -14.98 -1.90
CA TYR A 183 -6.47 -14.20 -3.07
C TYR A 183 -7.89 -14.53 -3.55
N CYS A 184 -8.38 -15.76 -3.36
CA CYS A 184 -9.80 -16.08 -3.62
C CYS A 184 -10.73 -15.22 -2.76
N GLY A 185 -10.43 -15.11 -1.45
CA GLY A 185 -11.16 -14.26 -0.52
C GLY A 185 -11.13 -12.78 -0.91
N MET A 186 -9.94 -12.29 -1.29
CA MET A 186 -9.74 -10.90 -1.70
C MET A 186 -10.46 -10.57 -3.02
N LEU A 187 -10.15 -11.31 -4.10
CA LEU A 187 -10.70 -11.06 -5.43
C LEU A 187 -12.21 -11.28 -5.47
N GLY A 188 -12.72 -12.32 -4.82
CA GLY A 188 -14.16 -12.59 -4.79
C GLY A 188 -14.97 -11.46 -4.17
N LYS A 189 -14.42 -10.81 -3.13
CA LYS A 189 -15.07 -9.64 -2.51
C LYS A 189 -14.93 -8.39 -3.35
N VAL A 190 -13.72 -8.09 -3.84
CA VAL A 190 -13.45 -6.89 -4.66
C VAL A 190 -14.25 -6.92 -5.96
N TYR A 191 -14.25 -8.03 -6.68
CA TYR A 191 -15.04 -8.19 -7.89
C TYR A 191 -16.54 -8.09 -7.62
N ALA A 192 -17.03 -8.64 -6.51
CA ALA A 192 -18.43 -8.49 -6.13
C ALA A 192 -18.81 -7.03 -5.85
N GLU A 193 -17.93 -6.26 -5.19
CA GLU A 193 -18.14 -4.84 -4.91
C GLU A 193 -18.13 -4.00 -6.21
N ILE A 194 -17.19 -4.27 -7.13
CA ILE A 194 -17.11 -3.61 -8.45
C ILE A 194 -18.37 -3.88 -9.28
N LEU A 195 -18.82 -5.13 -9.32
CA LEU A 195 -20.05 -5.50 -10.05
C LEU A 195 -21.31 -4.90 -9.41
N GLU A 196 -21.32 -4.67 -8.09
CA GLU A 196 -22.44 -4.04 -7.39
C GLU A 196 -22.47 -2.52 -7.59
N SER A 197 -21.31 -1.88 -7.82
CA SER A 197 -21.20 -0.44 -8.07
C SER A 197 -21.40 -0.02 -9.53
N SER A 198 -21.26 -0.95 -10.48
CA SER A 198 -21.46 -0.69 -11.92
C SER A 198 -22.96 -0.58 -12.29
N ASP A 199 -23.28 -0.03 -13.46
CA ASP A 199 -24.67 0.03 -13.92
C ASP A 199 -25.20 -1.40 -14.18
N ALA A 200 -26.42 -1.63 -13.73
CA ALA A 200 -27.05 -2.94 -13.82
C ALA A 200 -28.01 -3.06 -15.01
N HIS A 201 -28.14 -2.00 -15.84
CA HIS A 201 -29.14 -1.96 -16.89
C HIS A 201 -29.02 -3.11 -17.90
N ALA A 202 -27.82 -3.33 -18.44
CA ALA A 202 -27.58 -4.40 -19.42
C ALA A 202 -27.79 -5.80 -18.82
N SER A 203 -27.22 -6.05 -17.64
CA SER A 203 -27.32 -7.35 -16.95
C SER A 203 -28.75 -7.67 -16.50
N ALA A 204 -29.50 -6.69 -15.97
CA ALA A 204 -30.89 -6.84 -15.57
C ALA A 204 -31.82 -7.11 -16.76
N THR A 205 -31.59 -6.42 -17.88
CA THR A 205 -32.35 -6.63 -19.12
C THR A 205 -32.13 -8.03 -19.68
N LEU A 206 -30.89 -8.52 -19.69
CA LEU A 206 -30.58 -9.88 -20.12
C LEU A 206 -31.26 -10.93 -19.22
N LEU A 207 -31.21 -10.76 -17.90
CA LEU A 207 -31.89 -11.66 -16.96
C LEU A 207 -33.42 -11.62 -17.13
N GLY A 208 -34.01 -10.44 -17.36
CA GLY A 208 -35.44 -10.27 -17.60
C GLY A 208 -35.93 -10.94 -18.89
N ASN A 209 -35.06 -11.09 -19.88
CA ASN A 209 -35.32 -11.82 -21.13
C ASN A 209 -35.00 -13.33 -21.03
N GLY A 210 -34.67 -13.84 -19.85
CA GLY A 210 -34.43 -15.26 -19.61
C GLY A 210 -32.98 -15.74 -19.80
N ALA A 211 -32.01 -14.83 -19.94
CA ALA A 211 -30.60 -15.21 -20.00
C ALA A 211 -30.13 -15.85 -18.68
N SER A 212 -29.15 -16.76 -18.77
CA SER A 212 -28.53 -17.36 -17.59
C SER A 212 -27.67 -16.32 -16.83
N ARG A 213 -27.36 -16.60 -15.55
CA ARG A 213 -26.50 -15.73 -14.73
C ARG A 213 -25.12 -15.54 -15.36
N LEU A 214 -24.57 -16.59 -15.96
CA LEU A 214 -23.31 -16.54 -16.70
C LEU A 214 -23.45 -15.71 -17.98
N GLY A 215 -24.56 -15.83 -18.70
CA GLY A 215 -24.83 -14.99 -19.87
C GLY A 215 -24.92 -13.51 -19.50
N ALA A 216 -25.66 -13.16 -18.44
CA ALA A 216 -25.76 -11.80 -17.96
C ALA A 216 -24.43 -11.24 -17.41
N LEU A 217 -23.57 -12.11 -16.86
CA LEU A 217 -22.21 -11.77 -16.47
C LEU A 217 -21.36 -11.42 -17.70
N PHE A 218 -21.20 -12.36 -18.64
CA PHE A 218 -20.28 -12.22 -19.76
C PHE A 218 -20.72 -11.20 -20.80
N TYR A 219 -22.02 -11.00 -20.99
CA TYR A 219 -22.56 -10.09 -22.02
C TYR A 219 -23.15 -8.79 -21.46
N GLY A 220 -23.23 -8.65 -20.13
CA GLY A 220 -23.73 -7.44 -19.47
C GLY A 220 -22.70 -6.83 -18.53
N ALA A 221 -22.49 -7.47 -17.38
CA ALA A 221 -21.68 -6.88 -16.31
C ALA A 221 -20.17 -6.82 -16.63
N LEU A 222 -19.59 -7.87 -17.22
CA LEU A 222 -18.17 -7.93 -17.54
C LEU A 222 -17.72 -6.86 -18.53
N PRO A 223 -18.34 -6.67 -19.71
CA PRO A 223 -17.88 -5.66 -20.68
C PRO A 223 -17.99 -4.23 -20.12
N GLU A 224 -18.94 -3.99 -19.21
CA GLU A 224 -19.14 -2.69 -18.59
C GLU A 224 -18.08 -2.40 -17.51
N SER A 225 -17.82 -3.36 -16.62
CA SER A 225 -16.87 -3.22 -15.51
C SER A 225 -15.45 -3.70 -15.85
N ALA A 226 -15.18 -4.12 -17.10
CA ALA A 226 -13.92 -4.76 -17.48
C ALA A 226 -12.69 -3.91 -17.14
N SER A 227 -12.78 -2.59 -17.36
CA SER A 227 -11.68 -1.67 -17.07
C SER A 227 -11.35 -1.62 -15.58
N GLU A 228 -12.35 -1.68 -14.70
CA GLU A 228 -12.16 -1.65 -13.24
C GLU A 228 -11.74 -3.01 -12.69
N LEU A 229 -12.14 -4.11 -13.33
CA LEU A 229 -11.74 -5.46 -12.93
C LEU A 229 -10.29 -5.80 -13.31
N LEU A 230 -9.76 -5.16 -14.36
CA LEU A 230 -8.39 -5.37 -14.86
C LEU A 230 -7.35 -4.46 -14.22
N SER A 231 -7.76 -3.33 -13.64
CA SER A 231 -6.87 -2.36 -12.98
C SER A 231 -6.41 -2.83 -11.61
#